data_AF-A0A1G1KM29-F1
#
_entry.id   AF-A0A1G1KM29-F1
#
_cell.length_a   1.000
_cell.length_b   1.000
_cell.length_c   1.000
_cell.angle_alpha   90.00
_cell.angle_beta   90.00
_cell.angle_gamma   90.00
#
_symmetry.space_group_name_H-M   'P 1'
#
loop_
_entity.id
_entity.type
_entity.pdbx_description
1 polymer ?
#
loop_
_entity_poly.entity_id
_entity_poly.type
_entity_poly.pdbx_seq_one_letter_code
_entity_poly.pdbx_strand_id
1 'polypeptide(L)'
;MSNRLEIQFTDEEGRNGTGNLDKLPDECPQCHKKVSPNKWQGYSDTKKQHSDKSLEVIFRCPNIDCQEVFIGYYSKYRENNFYLRNTEPKTYSEWVFSDIIKGLSFDFPKIYNQSLAAENAGLDQVCGAGYRKALEFLIKDYLLKQTQDEKEKEKIKNEQLGACIKNRIKDINIKEVAKRAAWLGNDETHYLRKWDQRDLQDLKKLIDLAVHWMEAEALTTQLLQDMPDKQK
;
A
#
# COMPACT_ATOMS: atom_id res chain seq x y z
N MET A 1 16.11 -27.56 25.64
CA MET A 1 17.07 -27.59 24.51
C MET A 1 16.68 -26.46 23.57
N SER A 2 17.36 -25.31 23.63
CA SER A 2 17.11 -24.19 22.73
C SER A 2 17.54 -24.61 21.33
N ASN A 3 16.59 -24.70 20.40
CA ASN A 3 16.86 -24.86 18.96
C ASN A 3 17.69 -23.65 18.51
N ARG A 4 19.02 -23.78 18.48
CA ARG A 4 19.90 -22.72 17.96
C ARG A 4 19.75 -22.70 16.45
N LEU A 5 19.27 -21.59 15.90
CA LEU A 5 19.15 -21.37 14.46
C LEU A 5 20.54 -21.00 13.90
N GLU A 6 21.44 -21.97 13.84
CA GLU A 6 22.81 -21.76 13.36
C GLU A 6 22.84 -21.60 11.84
N ILE A 7 23.68 -20.70 11.32
CA ILE A 7 23.88 -20.47 9.89
C ILE A 7 25.37 -20.46 9.58
N GLN A 8 25.73 -21.12 8.48
CA GLN A 8 27.05 -20.99 7.86
C GLN A 8 27.01 -19.82 6.89
N PHE A 9 28.03 -18.99 6.92
CA PHE A 9 28.16 -17.87 6.00
C PHE A 9 29.57 -17.77 5.45
N THR A 10 29.68 -17.12 4.30
CA THR A 10 30.96 -16.81 3.66
C THR A 10 31.16 -15.30 3.67
N ASP A 11 32.35 -14.85 4.03
CA ASP A 11 32.68 -13.43 4.01
C ASP A 11 33.17 -12.94 2.64
N GLU A 12 33.41 -11.64 2.52
CA GLU A 12 33.88 -11.00 1.29
C GLU A 12 35.28 -11.48 0.83
N GLU A 13 36.03 -12.16 1.70
CA GLU A 13 37.33 -12.77 1.40
C GLU A 13 37.22 -14.27 1.10
N GLY A 14 36.00 -14.82 1.08
CA GLY A 14 35.74 -16.24 0.83
C GLY A 14 35.95 -17.14 2.06
N ARG A 15 36.16 -16.57 3.25
CA ARG A 15 36.34 -17.33 4.49
C ARG A 15 34.98 -17.76 5.03
N ASN A 16 34.93 -18.96 5.59
CA ASN A 16 33.71 -19.49 6.19
C ASN A 16 33.62 -19.12 7.68
N GLY A 17 32.42 -18.80 8.13
CA GLY A 17 32.10 -18.54 9.52
C GLY A 17 30.75 -19.15 9.92
N THR A 18 30.47 -19.14 11.22
CA THR A 18 29.18 -19.57 11.77
C THR A 18 28.55 -18.49 12.65
N GLY A 19 27.23 -18.43 12.64
CA GLY A 19 26.44 -17.46 13.38
C GLY A 19 25.15 -18.06 13.91
N ASN A 20 24.60 -17.48 14.97
CA ASN A 20 23.31 -17.83 15.54
C ASN A 20 22.29 -16.75 15.20
N LEU A 21 21.19 -17.15 14.57
CA LEU A 21 20.06 -16.27 14.28
C LEU A 21 19.07 -16.28 15.46
N ASP A 22 18.49 -15.14 15.79
CA ASP A 22 17.42 -15.02 16.79
C ASP A 22 16.13 -15.71 16.32
N LYS A 23 15.81 -15.54 15.04
CA LYS A 23 14.65 -16.11 14.35
C LYS A 23 14.89 -16.23 12.84
N LEU A 24 14.09 -17.07 12.20
CA LEU A 24 13.91 -17.05 10.76
C LEU A 24 12.73 -16.14 10.39
N PRO A 25 12.67 -15.61 9.16
CA PRO A 25 11.46 -14.97 8.67
C PRO A 25 10.29 -15.96 8.74
N ASP A 26 9.17 -15.53 9.34
CA ASP A 26 7.95 -16.34 9.50
C ASP A 26 6.89 -16.01 8.44
N GLU A 27 7.19 -15.08 7.54
CA GLU A 27 6.32 -14.60 6.48
C GLU A 27 7.12 -14.38 5.19
N CYS A 28 6.57 -14.81 4.06
CA CYS A 28 7.21 -14.60 2.77
C CYS A 28 6.94 -13.17 2.30
N PRO A 29 7.98 -12.37 1.98
CA PRO A 29 7.80 -10.99 1.55
C PRO A 29 7.25 -10.85 0.13
N GLN A 30 7.03 -11.97 -0.58
CA GLN A 30 6.53 -12.02 -1.96
C GLN A 30 5.06 -12.45 -2.05
N CYS A 31 4.61 -13.39 -1.22
CA CYS A 31 3.21 -13.85 -1.22
C CYS A 31 2.46 -13.55 0.07
N HIS A 32 3.11 -12.91 1.04
CA HIS A 32 2.53 -12.49 2.33
C HIS A 32 1.93 -13.63 3.18
N LYS A 33 2.16 -14.89 2.80
CA LYS A 33 1.73 -16.06 3.58
C LYS A 33 2.75 -16.33 4.70
N LYS A 34 2.24 -16.79 5.84
CA LYS A 34 3.09 -17.34 6.92
C LYS A 34 3.78 -18.62 6.44
N VAL A 35 5.10 -18.68 6.58
CA VAL A 35 5.95 -19.76 6.06
C VAL A 35 7.09 -20.09 7.01
N SER A 36 7.62 -21.31 6.91
CA SER A 36 8.94 -21.67 7.43
C SER A 36 9.88 -21.80 6.23
N PRO A 37 10.60 -20.74 5.85
CA PRO A 37 11.34 -20.71 4.60
C PRO A 37 12.57 -21.62 4.64
N ASN A 38 12.90 -22.17 3.47
CA ASN A 38 14.12 -22.95 3.31
C ASN A 38 15.31 -21.99 3.35
N LYS A 39 16.23 -22.20 4.29
CA LYS A 39 17.46 -21.44 4.45
C LYS A 39 18.55 -22.03 3.54
N TRP A 40 19.20 -21.18 2.76
CA TRP A 40 20.26 -21.58 1.83
C TRP A 40 21.64 -21.11 2.32
N GLN A 41 22.18 -20.07 1.71
CA GLN A 41 23.53 -19.57 1.97
C GLN A 41 23.49 -18.24 2.72
N GLY A 42 24.39 -18.08 3.69
CA GLY A 42 24.68 -16.80 4.34
C GLY A 42 25.89 -16.10 3.73
N TYR A 43 25.87 -14.77 3.73
CA TYR A 43 27.00 -13.92 3.36
C TYR A 43 27.18 -12.84 4.41
N SER A 44 28.40 -12.71 4.95
CA SER A 44 28.71 -11.64 5.91
C SER A 44 29.64 -10.62 5.28
N ASP A 45 29.44 -9.35 5.61
CA ASP A 45 30.39 -8.29 5.27
C ASP A 45 31.16 -7.91 6.53
N THR A 46 32.39 -8.42 6.67
CA THR A 46 33.19 -8.24 7.90
C THR A 46 33.74 -6.82 8.03
N LYS A 47 33.82 -6.06 6.93
CA LYS A 47 34.15 -4.62 6.93
C LYS A 47 32.99 -3.77 7.44
N LYS A 48 31.78 -4.32 7.46
CA LYS A 48 30.54 -3.68 7.93
C LYS A 48 30.04 -4.24 9.26
N GLN A 49 30.96 -4.65 10.15
CA GLN A 49 30.62 -5.18 11.47
C GLN A 49 29.71 -4.29 12.34
N HIS A 50 29.68 -2.98 12.07
CA HIS A 50 28.80 -2.01 12.72
C HIS A 50 27.64 -1.52 11.84
N SER A 51 27.43 -2.10 10.66
CA SER A 51 26.31 -1.76 9.79
C SER A 51 25.04 -2.53 10.16
N ASP A 52 23.89 -1.98 9.79
CA ASP A 52 22.60 -2.63 9.93
C ASP A 52 22.43 -3.91 9.09
N LYS A 53 23.38 -4.25 8.21
CA LYS A 53 23.33 -5.40 7.31
C LYS A 53 24.63 -6.21 7.36
N SER A 54 25.00 -6.63 8.56
CA SER A 54 26.24 -7.41 8.79
C SER A 54 26.18 -8.86 8.26
N LEU A 55 24.98 -9.40 8.06
CA LEU A 55 24.76 -10.75 7.56
C LEU A 55 23.51 -10.78 6.66
N GLU A 56 23.65 -11.38 5.48
CA GLU A 56 22.60 -11.59 4.50
C GLU A 56 22.36 -13.08 4.38
N VAL A 57 21.10 -13.53 4.43
CA VAL A 57 20.76 -14.95 4.33
C VAL A 57 19.74 -15.15 3.23
N ILE A 58 20.05 -16.02 2.28
CA ILE A 58 19.14 -16.36 1.18
C ILE A 58 18.11 -17.38 1.66
N PHE A 59 16.84 -17.06 1.45
CA PHE A 59 15.68 -17.88 1.74
C PHE A 59 14.88 -18.18 0.49
N ARG A 60 14.20 -19.33 0.47
CA ARG A 60 13.22 -19.67 -0.56
C ARG A 60 11.87 -19.96 0.06
N CYS A 61 10.82 -19.37 -0.51
CA CYS A 61 9.45 -19.62 -0.09
C CYS A 61 9.06 -21.08 -0.35
N PRO A 62 8.51 -21.82 0.63
CA PRO A 62 8.13 -23.22 0.46
C PRO A 62 6.75 -23.37 -0.20
N ASN A 63 5.94 -22.29 -0.27
CA ASN A 63 4.65 -22.33 -0.93
C ASN A 63 4.84 -22.64 -2.43
N ILE A 64 4.17 -23.69 -2.93
CA ILE A 64 4.29 -24.17 -4.31
C ILE A 64 3.86 -23.12 -5.33
N ASP A 65 2.88 -22.28 -4.99
CA ASP A 65 2.40 -21.21 -5.87
C ASP A 65 3.34 -20.00 -5.92
N CYS A 66 4.30 -19.91 -5.00
CA CYS A 66 5.22 -18.77 -4.89
C CYS A 66 6.64 -19.17 -5.27
N GLN A 67 7.28 -20.06 -4.50
CA GLN A 67 8.65 -20.56 -4.74
C GLN A 67 9.76 -19.48 -4.90
N GLU A 68 9.44 -18.20 -4.72
CA GLU A 68 10.36 -17.08 -4.89
C GLU A 68 11.46 -17.05 -3.85
N VAL A 69 12.60 -16.48 -4.26
CA VAL A 69 13.78 -16.26 -3.41
C VAL A 69 13.70 -14.86 -2.79
N PHE A 70 14.13 -14.77 -1.54
CA PHE A 70 14.27 -13.50 -0.83
C PHE A 70 15.47 -13.54 0.14
N ILE A 71 15.94 -12.38 0.54
CA ILE A 71 17.08 -12.17 1.42
C ILE A 71 16.54 -11.72 2.78
N GLY A 72 16.96 -12.37 3.86
CA GLY A 72 16.84 -11.84 5.22
C GLY A 72 18.10 -11.08 5.58
N TYR A 73 17.95 -9.82 5.97
CA TYR A 73 19.04 -9.01 6.48
C TYR A 73 19.08 -9.08 7.99
N TYR A 74 20.27 -9.34 8.52
CA TYR A 74 20.51 -9.50 9.94
C TYR A 74 21.59 -8.54 10.43
N SER A 75 21.35 -7.97 11.62
CA SER A 75 22.32 -7.16 12.35
C SER A 75 22.96 -7.94 13.49
N LYS A 76 24.26 -7.77 13.68
CA LYS A 76 25.01 -8.35 14.80
C LYS A 76 24.70 -7.57 16.08
N TYR A 77 24.36 -8.28 17.16
CA TYR A 77 24.14 -7.65 18.49
C TYR A 77 25.08 -8.18 19.57
N ARG A 78 25.61 -9.38 19.39
CA ARG A 78 26.69 -9.97 20.20
C ARG A 78 27.61 -10.78 19.28
N GLU A 79 28.74 -11.23 19.82
CA GLU A 79 29.65 -12.11 19.10
C GLU A 79 28.89 -13.32 18.51
N ASN A 80 28.96 -13.50 17.19
CA ASN A 80 28.29 -14.55 16.42
C ASN A 80 26.77 -14.69 16.67
N ASN A 81 26.10 -13.62 17.11
CA ASN A 81 24.65 -13.60 17.31
C ASN A 81 24.02 -12.44 16.53
N PHE A 82 22.99 -12.77 15.78
CA PHE A 82 22.38 -11.92 14.77
C PHE A 82 20.87 -11.86 14.97
N TYR A 83 20.26 -10.68 14.76
CA TYR A 83 18.81 -10.51 14.79
C TYR A 83 18.26 -10.07 13.44
N LEU A 84 17.11 -10.63 13.05
CA LEU A 84 16.45 -10.31 11.79
C LEU A 84 15.95 -8.86 11.81
N ARG A 85 16.42 -8.05 10.84
CA ARG A 85 15.98 -6.66 10.63
C ARG A 85 14.80 -6.57 9.67
N ASN A 86 15.00 -7.07 8.46
CA ASN A 86 14.01 -7.03 7.39
C ASN A 86 14.29 -8.11 6.35
N THR A 87 13.36 -8.26 5.42
CA THR A 87 13.47 -9.15 4.27
C THR A 87 13.24 -8.38 2.98
N GLU A 88 13.95 -8.72 1.91
CA GLU A 88 13.79 -8.12 0.58
C GLU A 88 13.93 -9.18 -0.53
N PRO A 89 13.40 -8.97 -1.75
CA PRO A 89 12.48 -7.88 -2.09
C PRO A 89 11.16 -8.04 -1.33
N LYS A 90 10.46 -6.92 -1.11
CA LYS A 90 9.06 -6.91 -0.66
C LYS A 90 8.16 -6.59 -1.83
N THR A 91 7.26 -7.50 -2.17
CA THR A 91 6.05 -7.10 -2.88
C THR A 91 5.16 -6.38 -1.88
N TYR A 92 4.34 -5.46 -2.36
CA TYR A 92 3.32 -4.85 -1.53
C TYR A 92 2.04 -5.68 -1.67
N SER A 93 1.32 -5.84 -0.56
CA SER A 93 -0.04 -6.38 -0.64
C SER A 93 -0.94 -5.29 -1.21
N GLU A 94 -1.58 -5.58 -2.34
CA GLU A 94 -2.59 -4.69 -2.90
C GLU A 94 -3.79 -4.57 -1.95
N TRP A 95 -4.34 -3.37 -1.87
CA TRP A 95 -5.67 -3.15 -1.28
C TRP A 95 -6.73 -3.62 -2.27
N VAL A 96 -7.65 -4.45 -1.78
CA VAL A 96 -8.74 -5.01 -2.59
C VAL A 96 -9.98 -4.15 -2.42
N PHE A 97 -10.35 -3.43 -3.48
CA PHE A 97 -11.60 -2.68 -3.55
C PHE A 97 -12.76 -3.59 -3.99
N SER A 98 -14.00 -3.22 -3.60
CA SER A 98 -15.20 -3.94 -4.05
C SER A 98 -15.39 -3.86 -5.57
N ASP A 99 -16.18 -4.79 -6.12
CA ASP A 99 -16.50 -4.75 -7.54
C ASP A 99 -17.38 -3.54 -7.92
N ILE A 100 -18.12 -2.98 -6.96
CA ILE A 100 -18.85 -1.72 -7.12
C ILE A 100 -17.85 -0.59 -7.42
N ILE A 101 -16.77 -0.48 -6.65
CA ILE A 101 -15.75 0.56 -6.84
C ILE A 101 -14.91 0.32 -8.09
N LYS A 102 -14.49 -0.91 -8.36
CA LYS A 102 -13.80 -1.24 -9.62
C LYS A 102 -14.66 -0.91 -10.83
N GLY A 103 -15.96 -1.15 -10.72
CA GLY A 103 -16.95 -0.74 -11.70
C GLY A 103 -17.01 0.78 -11.80
N LEU A 104 -17.06 1.49 -10.67
CA LEU A 104 -17.17 2.96 -10.57
C LEU A 104 -15.99 3.68 -11.23
N SER A 105 -14.76 3.28 -10.92
CA SER A 105 -13.53 3.86 -11.44
C SER A 105 -12.50 2.75 -11.63
N PHE A 106 -12.19 2.44 -12.90
CA PHE A 106 -11.26 1.36 -13.24
C PHE A 106 -9.81 1.66 -12.84
N ASP A 107 -9.37 2.91 -13.05
CA ASP A 107 -7.99 3.32 -12.78
C ASP A 107 -7.74 3.67 -11.31
N PHE A 108 -8.78 4.00 -10.52
CA PHE A 108 -8.63 4.34 -9.10
C PHE A 108 -7.91 3.25 -8.29
N PRO A 109 -8.33 1.97 -8.29
CA PRO A 109 -7.65 0.90 -7.57
C PRO A 109 -6.17 0.79 -7.94
N LYS A 110 -5.86 0.92 -9.23
CA LYS A 110 -4.49 0.84 -9.75
C LYS A 110 -3.63 1.98 -9.23
N ILE A 111 -4.10 3.22 -9.31
CA ILE A 111 -3.36 4.40 -8.83
C ILE A 111 -3.20 4.35 -7.31
N TYR A 112 -4.24 3.97 -6.58
CA TYR A 112 -4.18 3.81 -5.12
C TYR A 112 -3.14 2.76 -4.73
N ASN A 113 -3.16 1.59 -5.35
CA ASN A 113 -2.24 0.50 -5.04
C ASN A 113 -0.79 0.82 -5.42
N GLN A 114 -0.54 1.55 -6.51
CA GLN A 114 0.80 2.07 -6.80
C GLN A 114 1.30 3.08 -5.77
N SER A 115 0.39 3.90 -5.22
CA SER A 115 0.71 4.86 -4.16
C SER A 115 1.01 4.14 -2.84
N LEU A 116 0.26 3.09 -2.54
CA LEU A 116 0.49 2.19 -1.41
C LEU A 116 1.81 1.43 -1.53
N ALA A 117 2.18 1.00 -2.73
CA ALA A 117 3.48 0.40 -3.01
C ALA A 117 4.62 1.36 -2.68
N ALA A 118 4.51 2.61 -3.11
CA ALA A 118 5.50 3.65 -2.84
C ALA A 118 5.60 3.96 -1.34
N GLU A 119 4.47 4.07 -0.64
CA GLU A 119 4.43 4.24 0.83
C GLU A 119 5.13 3.07 1.54
N ASN A 120 4.79 1.83 1.18
CA ASN A 120 5.40 0.63 1.78
C ASN A 120 6.91 0.51 1.49
N ALA A 121 7.38 1.11 0.41
CA ALA A 121 8.79 1.22 0.07
C ALA A 121 9.51 2.39 0.77
N GLY A 122 8.82 3.16 1.62
CA GLY A 122 9.37 4.34 2.30
C GLY A 122 9.59 5.55 1.40
N LEU A 123 8.90 5.60 0.25
CA LEU A 123 8.97 6.71 -0.70
C LEU A 123 7.95 7.81 -0.31
N ASP A 124 8.15 8.35 0.89
CA ASP A 124 7.18 9.22 1.57
C ASP A 124 6.95 10.56 0.82
N GLN A 125 7.91 11.00 0.02
CA GLN A 125 7.82 12.25 -0.76
C GLN A 125 6.99 12.14 -2.05
N VAL A 126 6.58 10.93 -2.46
CA VAL A 126 5.86 10.71 -3.72
C VAL A 126 4.50 10.03 -3.55
N CYS A 127 4.33 9.21 -2.50
CA CYS A 127 3.09 8.46 -2.29
C CYS A 127 1.87 9.37 -2.06
N GLY A 128 2.02 10.48 -1.34
CA GLY A 128 0.94 11.44 -1.09
C GLY A 128 0.38 12.09 -2.37
N ALA A 129 1.24 12.44 -3.32
CA ALA A 129 0.84 12.90 -4.65
C ALA A 129 0.06 11.82 -5.43
N GLY A 130 0.46 10.56 -5.28
CA GLY A 130 -0.23 9.41 -5.85
C GLY A 130 -1.64 9.23 -5.26
N TYR A 131 -1.80 9.30 -3.95
CA TYR A 131 -3.12 9.21 -3.30
C TYR A 131 -4.05 10.37 -3.67
N ARG A 132 -3.52 11.59 -3.81
CA ARG A 132 -4.27 12.73 -4.34
C ARG A 132 -4.77 12.44 -5.77
N LYS A 133 -3.93 11.86 -6.63
CA LYS A 133 -4.32 11.46 -7.98
C LYS A 133 -5.40 10.37 -7.95
N ALA A 134 -5.28 9.38 -7.05
CA ALA A 134 -6.30 8.35 -6.89
C ALA A 134 -7.66 8.97 -6.54
N LEU A 135 -7.71 9.89 -5.56
CA LEU A 135 -8.92 10.62 -5.20
C LEU A 135 -9.52 11.38 -6.40
N GLU A 136 -8.69 12.01 -7.22
CA GLU A 136 -9.16 12.73 -8.41
C GLU A 136 -9.90 11.81 -9.38
N PHE A 137 -9.32 10.64 -9.68
CA PHE A 137 -9.92 9.65 -10.57
C PHE A 137 -11.25 9.13 -9.99
N LEU A 138 -11.25 8.74 -8.71
CA LEU A 138 -12.46 8.25 -8.03
C LEU A 138 -13.61 9.26 -8.13
N ILE A 139 -13.35 10.52 -7.78
CA ILE A 139 -14.38 11.56 -7.74
C ILE A 139 -14.87 11.91 -9.15
N LYS A 140 -13.96 12.06 -10.11
CA LYS A 140 -14.35 12.41 -11.48
C LYS A 140 -15.13 11.28 -12.13
N ASP A 141 -14.69 10.04 -12.00
CA ASP A 141 -15.38 8.88 -12.56
C ASP A 141 -16.76 8.66 -11.92
N TYR A 142 -16.87 8.86 -10.60
CA TYR A 142 -18.16 8.87 -9.90
C TYR A 142 -19.14 9.88 -10.50
N LEU A 143 -18.70 11.12 -10.72
CA LEU A 143 -19.53 12.16 -11.34
C LEU A 143 -19.86 11.84 -12.81
N LEU A 144 -18.91 11.28 -13.56
CA LEU A 144 -19.11 10.89 -14.97
C LEU A 144 -20.16 9.78 -15.12
N LYS A 145 -20.26 8.86 -14.16
CA LYS A 145 -21.31 7.83 -14.16
C LYS A 145 -22.72 8.36 -13.92
N GLN A 146 -22.85 9.50 -13.25
CA GLN A 146 -24.15 10.10 -12.92
C GLN A 146 -24.72 10.98 -14.03
N THR A 147 -23.96 11.24 -15.10
CA THR A 147 -24.40 12.11 -16.20
C THR A 147 -24.30 11.39 -17.55
N GLN A 148 -25.32 11.61 -18.39
CA GLN A 148 -25.31 11.19 -19.79
C GLN A 148 -25.01 12.35 -20.76
N ASP A 149 -24.94 13.59 -20.26
CA ASP A 149 -24.65 14.76 -21.08
C ASP A 149 -23.14 14.88 -21.37
N GLU A 150 -22.77 14.71 -22.64
CA GLU A 150 -21.38 14.79 -23.12
C GLU A 150 -20.72 16.16 -22.85
N LYS A 151 -21.47 17.26 -22.89
CA LYS A 151 -20.93 18.58 -22.55
C LYS A 151 -20.58 18.67 -21.07
N GLU A 152 -21.41 18.09 -20.21
CA GLU A 152 -21.12 18.02 -18.77
C GLU A 152 -19.97 17.06 -18.46
N LYS A 153 -19.87 15.93 -19.17
CA LYS A 153 -18.72 15.01 -19.04
C LYS A 153 -17.40 15.72 -19.37
N GLU A 154 -17.38 16.50 -20.46
CA GLU A 154 -16.19 17.25 -20.85
C GLU A 154 -15.83 18.34 -19.81
N LYS A 155 -16.82 19.01 -19.23
CA LYS A 155 -16.58 19.94 -18.12
C LYS A 155 -15.97 19.23 -16.90
N ILE A 156 -16.50 18.07 -16.50
CA ILE A 156 -16.00 17.31 -15.33
C ILE A 156 -14.52 16.91 -15.51
N LYS A 157 -14.14 16.47 -16.71
CA LYS A 157 -12.76 16.06 -17.00
C LYS A 157 -11.76 17.21 -16.84
N ASN A 158 -12.12 18.40 -17.34
CA ASN A 158 -11.25 19.58 -17.37
C ASN A 158 -11.31 20.42 -16.08
N GLU A 159 -12.36 20.27 -15.27
CA GLU A 159 -12.51 21.02 -14.03
C GLU A 159 -11.55 20.50 -12.93
N GLN A 160 -11.06 21.43 -12.10
CA GLN A 160 -10.19 21.09 -10.98
C GLN A 160 -10.96 20.26 -9.93
N LEU A 161 -10.29 19.28 -9.32
CA LEU A 161 -10.89 18.38 -8.33
C LEU A 161 -11.71 19.11 -7.25
N GLY A 162 -11.17 20.18 -6.67
CA GLY A 162 -11.86 20.94 -5.62
C GLY A 162 -13.18 21.57 -6.09
N ALA A 163 -13.25 22.00 -7.35
CA ALA A 163 -14.46 22.55 -7.95
C ALA A 163 -15.48 21.46 -8.28
N CYS A 164 -15.03 20.30 -8.80
CA CYS A 164 -15.89 19.12 -8.97
C CYS A 164 -16.57 18.73 -7.64
N ILE A 165 -15.80 18.62 -6.55
CA ILE A 165 -16.31 18.27 -5.22
C ILE A 165 -17.34 19.31 -4.74
N LYS A 166 -16.99 20.59 -4.82
CA LYS A 166 -17.84 21.69 -4.30
C LYS A 166 -19.15 21.80 -5.07
N ASN A 167 -19.08 21.77 -6.39
CA ASN A 167 -20.18 22.19 -7.26
C ASN A 167 -21.06 21.00 -7.71
N ARG A 168 -20.54 19.77 -7.73
CA ARG A 168 -21.21 18.64 -8.41
C ARG A 168 -21.62 17.49 -7.50
N ILE A 169 -20.87 17.22 -6.43
CA ILE A 169 -21.28 16.18 -5.47
C ILE A 169 -22.51 16.67 -4.72
N LYS A 170 -23.56 15.84 -4.65
CA LYS A 170 -24.81 16.21 -3.97
C LYS A 170 -24.85 15.68 -2.54
N ASP A 171 -24.46 14.43 -2.35
CA ASP A 171 -24.40 13.81 -1.03
C ASP A 171 -23.44 14.59 -0.11
N ILE A 172 -23.95 14.93 1.09
CA ILE A 172 -23.24 15.78 2.04
C ILE A 172 -22.04 15.05 2.65
N ASN A 173 -22.15 13.74 2.87
CA ASN A 173 -21.10 12.95 3.49
C ASN A 173 -19.92 12.80 2.51
N ILE A 174 -20.20 12.37 1.27
CA ILE A 174 -19.20 12.26 0.19
C ILE A 174 -18.52 13.62 -0.01
N LYS A 175 -19.30 14.70 -0.11
CA LYS A 175 -18.76 16.05 -0.33
C LYS A 175 -17.78 16.46 0.78
N GLU A 176 -18.17 16.30 2.04
CA GLU A 176 -17.36 16.77 3.17
C GLU A 176 -16.09 15.95 3.37
N VAL A 177 -16.13 14.62 3.17
CA VAL A 177 -14.92 13.79 3.28
C VAL A 177 -13.99 14.01 2.08
N ALA A 178 -14.52 14.06 0.85
CA ALA A 178 -13.72 14.28 -0.34
C ALA A 178 -13.05 15.66 -0.34
N LYS A 179 -13.74 16.69 0.18
CA LYS A 179 -13.20 18.04 0.32
C LYS A 179 -11.97 18.06 1.23
N ARG A 180 -12.04 17.39 2.38
CA ARG A 180 -10.89 17.26 3.30
C ARG A 180 -9.77 16.42 2.72
N ALA A 181 -10.11 15.33 2.02
CA ALA A 181 -9.13 14.52 1.31
C ALA A 181 -8.39 15.34 0.24
N ALA A 182 -9.10 16.20 -0.50
CA ALA A 182 -8.48 17.09 -1.49
C ALA A 182 -7.58 18.15 -0.83
N TRP A 183 -7.92 18.64 0.37
CA TRP A 183 -7.07 19.55 1.12
C TRP A 183 -5.77 18.88 1.58
N LEU A 184 -5.85 17.72 2.22
CA LEU A 184 -4.66 16.98 2.64
C LEU A 184 -3.83 16.52 1.44
N GLY A 185 -4.48 16.02 0.39
CA GLY A 185 -3.78 15.65 -0.84
C GLY A 185 -3.04 16.82 -1.48
N ASN A 186 -3.58 18.04 -1.43
CA ASN A 186 -2.84 19.23 -1.88
C ASN A 186 -1.60 19.49 -1.00
N ASP A 187 -1.69 19.34 0.31
CA ASP A 187 -0.55 19.54 1.21
C ASP A 187 0.61 18.56 0.89
N GLU A 188 0.30 17.36 0.39
CA GLU A 188 1.31 16.38 -0.07
C GLU A 188 2.02 16.76 -1.37
N THR A 189 1.56 17.80 -2.09
CA THR A 189 2.18 18.25 -3.35
C THR A 189 2.75 19.67 -3.29
N HIS A 190 2.48 20.42 -2.21
CA HIS A 190 2.91 21.80 -2.07
C HIS A 190 4.04 21.91 -1.05
N TYR A 191 4.95 22.87 -1.28
CA TYR A 191 6.07 23.14 -0.37
C TYR A 191 5.61 23.52 1.05
N LEU A 192 4.51 24.27 1.15
CA LEU A 192 3.91 24.66 2.44
C LEU A 192 2.65 23.83 2.69
N ARG A 193 2.65 23.10 3.82
CA ARG A 193 1.47 22.37 4.31
C ARG A 193 0.58 23.31 5.11
N LYS A 194 -0.73 23.24 4.89
CA LYS A 194 -1.72 24.02 5.63
C LYS A 194 -2.24 23.29 6.87
N TRP A 195 -2.23 21.96 6.84
CA TRP A 195 -2.69 21.07 7.91
C TRP A 195 -1.51 20.25 8.44
N ASP A 196 -0.57 20.93 9.09
CA ASP A 196 0.69 20.35 9.60
C ASP A 196 0.49 19.25 10.66
N GLN A 197 -0.59 19.32 11.44
CA GLN A 197 -0.99 18.31 12.44
C GLN A 197 -1.65 17.06 11.83
N ARG A 198 -1.75 16.97 10.50
CA ARG A 198 -2.36 15.86 9.77
C ARG A 198 -1.33 15.17 8.89
N ASP A 199 -1.51 13.89 8.67
CA ASP A 199 -0.56 13.05 7.94
C ASP A 199 -1.21 12.26 6.79
N LEU A 200 -0.38 11.44 6.15
CA LEU A 200 -0.78 10.55 5.07
C LEU A 200 -1.87 9.55 5.50
N GLN A 201 -1.89 9.13 6.76
CA GLN A 201 -2.90 8.19 7.26
C GLN A 201 -4.26 8.87 7.37
N ASP A 202 -4.30 10.14 7.75
CA ASP A 202 -5.54 10.93 7.72
C ASP A 202 -6.07 11.10 6.29
N LEU A 203 -5.19 11.33 5.30
CA LEU A 203 -5.58 11.35 3.89
C LEU A 203 -6.19 10.01 3.46
N LYS A 204 -5.53 8.89 3.75
CA LYS A 204 -6.02 7.54 3.42
C LYS A 204 -7.37 7.24 4.05
N LYS A 205 -7.57 7.59 5.33
CA LYS A 205 -8.87 7.44 6.02
C LYS A 205 -9.98 8.23 5.34
N LEU A 206 -9.70 9.45 4.87
CA LEU A 206 -10.69 10.27 4.17
C LEU A 206 -11.04 9.71 2.78
N ILE A 207 -10.05 9.17 2.06
CA ILE A 207 -10.29 8.46 0.78
C ILE A 207 -11.13 7.21 1.03
N ASP A 208 -10.80 6.43 2.05
CA ASP A 208 -11.52 5.21 2.43
C ASP A 208 -12.97 5.51 2.84
N LEU A 209 -13.19 6.58 3.61
CA LEU A 209 -14.55 7.06 3.90
C LEU A 209 -15.31 7.48 2.64
N ALA A 210 -14.66 8.17 1.69
CA ALA A 210 -15.29 8.54 0.43
C ALA A 210 -15.72 7.29 -0.36
N VAL A 211 -14.85 6.28 -0.42
CA VAL A 211 -15.12 4.97 -1.01
C VAL A 211 -16.34 4.33 -0.36
N HIS A 212 -16.38 4.21 0.96
CA HIS A 212 -17.50 3.59 1.67
C HIS A 212 -18.83 4.31 1.43
N TRP A 213 -18.85 5.65 1.41
CA TRP A 213 -20.07 6.39 1.13
C TRP A 213 -20.54 6.21 -0.32
N MET A 214 -19.63 6.19 -1.30
CA MET A 214 -19.98 5.92 -2.70
C MET A 214 -20.47 4.49 -2.91
N GLU A 215 -19.86 3.51 -2.24
CA GLU A 215 -20.33 2.12 -2.24
C GLU A 215 -21.73 2.00 -1.66
N ALA A 216 -21.97 2.63 -0.51
CA ALA A 216 -23.27 2.62 0.14
C ALA A 216 -24.35 3.25 -0.75
N GLU A 217 -24.06 4.38 -1.39
CA GLU A 217 -24.99 5.05 -2.31
C GLU A 217 -25.29 4.17 -3.55
N ALA A 218 -24.25 3.58 -4.15
CA ALA A 218 -24.39 2.72 -5.31
C ALA A 218 -25.20 1.45 -4.99
N LEU A 219 -24.89 0.78 -3.86
CA LEU A 219 -25.61 -0.40 -3.41
C LEU A 219 -27.06 -0.08 -3.06
N THR A 220 -27.31 1.05 -2.39
CA THR A 220 -28.68 1.52 -2.10
C THR A 220 -29.47 1.73 -3.38
N THR A 221 -28.87 2.38 -4.38
CA THR A 221 -29.52 2.61 -5.69
C THR A 221 -29.85 1.30 -6.39
N GLN A 222 -28.92 0.34 -6.39
CA GLN A 222 -29.13 -0.98 -6.99
C GLN A 222 -30.28 -1.72 -6.30
N LEU A 223 -30.28 -1.78 -4.96
CA LEU A 223 -31.32 -2.48 -4.21
C LEU A 223 -32.71 -1.86 -4.39
N LEU A 224 -32.82 -0.54 -4.46
CA LEU A 224 -34.10 0.15 -4.72
C LEU A 224 -34.62 -0.11 -6.14
N GLN A 225 -33.75 -0.35 -7.11
CA GLN A 225 -34.12 -0.74 -8.48
C GLN A 225 -34.55 -2.21 -8.55
N ASP A 226 -33.83 -3.10 -7.85
CA ASP A 226 -34.12 -4.54 -7.80
C ASP A 226 -35.37 -4.86 -6.97
N MET A 227 -35.71 -4.01 -5.98
CA MET A 227 -36.87 -4.15 -5.10
C MET A 227 -37.72 -2.86 -5.10
N PRO A 228 -38.42 -2.55 -6.22
CA PRO A 228 -39.24 -1.35 -6.30
C PRO A 228 -40.43 -1.42 -5.33
N ASP A 229 -40.84 -0.26 -4.80
CA ASP A 229 -42.05 -0.17 -4.00
C ASP A 229 -43.24 -0.76 -4.76
N LYS A 230 -44.02 -1.62 -4.09
CA LYS A 230 -45.25 -2.16 -4.68
C LYS A 230 -46.14 -0.99 -5.06
N GLN A 231 -46.36 -0.81 -6.36
CA GLN A 231 -47.38 0.12 -6.85
C GLN A 231 -48.72 -0.27 -6.20
N LYS A 232 -49.28 0.65 -5.42
CA LYS A 232 -50.64 0.55 -4.89
C LYS A 232 -51.65 0.92 -5.97
#